data_AF-A0A6P1ABK8-F1
#
_entry.id   AF-A0A6P1ABK8-F1
#
_cell.length_a   1.000
_cell.length_b   1.000
_cell.length_c   1.000
_cell.angle_alpha   90.00
_cell.angle_beta   90.00
_cell.angle_gamma   90.00
#
_symmetry.space_group_name_H-M   'P 1'
#
loop_
_entity.id
_entity.type
_entity.pdbx_description
1 polymer ?
#
loop_
_entity_poly.entity_id
_entity_poly.type
_entity_poly.pdbx_seq_one_letter_code
_entity_poly.pdbx_strand_id
1 'polypeptide(L)'
;MQPWANSCPYEQLYEIASETTNQISLNFATPVAFRQGKYDNALPNSESVFNSLLNRWHKYSGIEFSEIDFETIFPSYFNINTAIVADSRSKFIGCVGEISYRIFGKLDPIVIKQINTLADFALYSGIGRKTTMGMGMVRRI
;
A
#
# COMPACT_ATOMS: atom_id res chain seq x y z
N MET A 1 -0.65 1.76 23.68
CA MET A 1 0.16 1.16 22.60
C MET A 1 0.18 2.16 21.44
N GLN A 2 1.35 2.51 20.89
CA GLN A 2 1.46 3.49 19.81
C GLN A 2 1.10 2.84 18.47
N PRO A 3 0.09 3.33 17.70
CA PRO A 3 -0.42 2.63 16.51
C PRO A 3 0.54 2.61 15.31
N TRP A 4 1.63 3.38 15.36
CA TRP A 4 2.64 3.51 14.31
C TRP A 4 4.01 2.94 14.70
N ALA A 5 4.12 2.29 15.88
CA ALA A 5 5.36 1.71 16.36
C ALA A 5 5.23 0.18 16.39
N ASN A 6 5.98 -0.50 15.53
CA ASN A 6 6.04 -1.95 15.48
C ASN A 6 7.40 -2.40 14.90
N SER A 7 7.73 -3.68 15.06
CA SER A 7 8.89 -4.32 14.43
C SER A 7 8.56 -5.77 14.08
N CYS A 8 8.79 -6.18 12.84
CA CYS A 8 8.52 -7.53 12.38
C CYS A 8 9.53 -7.93 11.28
N PRO A 9 10.21 -9.08 11.39
CA PRO A 9 11.00 -9.66 10.30
C PRO A 9 10.15 -9.96 9.06
N TYR A 10 10.76 -9.96 7.87
CA TYR A 10 10.05 -10.21 6.61
C TYR A 10 9.41 -11.59 6.57
N GLU A 11 10.13 -12.61 7.01
CA GLU A 11 9.65 -14.00 7.07
C GLU A 11 8.44 -14.11 7.99
N GLN A 12 8.52 -13.51 9.17
CA GLN A 12 7.41 -13.50 10.12
C GLN A 12 6.20 -12.76 9.55
N LEU A 13 6.40 -11.62 8.88
CA LEU A 13 5.31 -10.86 8.26
C LEU A 13 4.61 -11.68 7.16
N TYR A 14 5.37 -12.45 6.39
CA TYR A 14 4.82 -13.38 5.41
C TYR A 14 4.08 -14.54 6.08
N GLU A 15 4.67 -15.17 7.09
CA GLU A 15 4.10 -16.34 7.78
C GLU A 15 2.71 -16.05 8.38
N ILE A 16 2.57 -14.92 9.06
CA ILE A 16 1.32 -14.53 9.75
C ILE A 16 0.25 -13.98 8.80
N ALA A 17 0.61 -13.66 7.56
CA ALA A 17 -0.34 -13.12 6.59
C ALA A 17 -1.42 -14.16 6.23
N SER A 18 -2.67 -13.69 6.13
CA SER A 18 -3.81 -14.54 5.82
C SER A 18 -3.83 -14.96 4.36
N GLU A 19 -4.08 -16.25 4.13
CA GLU A 19 -4.28 -16.85 2.81
C GLU A 19 -5.75 -16.84 2.33
N THR A 20 -6.67 -16.34 3.17
CA THR A 20 -8.12 -16.34 2.88
C THR A 20 -8.77 -14.96 2.94
N THR A 21 -8.11 -13.98 3.56
CA THR A 21 -8.66 -12.63 3.72
C THR A 21 -8.71 -11.92 2.37
N ASN A 22 -9.92 -11.68 1.87
CA ASN A 22 -10.17 -11.06 0.58
C ASN A 22 -10.56 -9.58 0.67
N GLN A 23 -10.57 -8.99 1.87
CA GLN A 23 -10.83 -7.57 2.07
C GLN A 23 -9.67 -6.92 2.82
N ILE A 24 -9.16 -5.83 2.26
CA ILE A 24 -7.99 -5.11 2.76
C ILE A 24 -8.36 -3.64 2.89
N SER A 25 -8.38 -3.13 4.12
CA SER A 25 -8.59 -1.70 4.38
C SER A 25 -7.27 -1.04 4.72
N LEU A 26 -6.99 0.10 4.09
CA LEU A 26 -5.80 0.91 4.29
C LEU A 26 -6.20 2.32 4.72
N ASN A 27 -5.46 2.86 5.69
CA ASN A 27 -5.56 4.26 6.11
C ASN A 27 -4.30 5.02 5.69
N PHE A 28 -4.48 6.07 4.89
CA PHE A 28 -3.44 7.02 4.48
C PHE A 28 -3.39 8.19 5.45
N ALA A 29 -2.40 8.18 6.34
CA ALA A 29 -2.25 9.17 7.39
C ALA A 29 -1.54 10.45 6.92
N THR A 30 -0.69 10.35 5.88
CA THR A 30 -0.09 11.50 5.21
C THR A 30 -0.33 11.42 3.71
N PRO A 31 -0.27 12.54 2.97
CA PRO A 31 -0.62 12.54 1.56
C PRO A 31 0.15 11.50 0.74
N VAL A 32 -0.59 10.71 -0.05
CA VAL A 32 -0.05 9.70 -0.96
C VAL A 32 -0.25 10.15 -2.41
N ALA A 33 0.79 10.03 -3.23
CA ALA A 33 0.67 10.17 -4.68
C ALA A 33 1.65 9.21 -5.39
N PHE A 34 1.30 8.82 -6.61
CA PHE A 34 2.04 7.84 -7.41
C PHE A 34 2.50 8.46 -8.72
N ARG A 35 3.66 8.04 -9.23
CA ARG A 35 4.15 8.54 -10.53
C ARG A 35 3.41 7.84 -11.66
N GLN A 36 2.73 8.60 -12.51
CA GLN A 36 2.11 8.10 -13.74
C GLN A 36 2.65 8.87 -14.94
N GLY A 37 3.58 8.26 -15.66
CA GLY A 37 4.32 8.93 -16.74
C GLY A 37 5.10 10.14 -16.22
N LYS A 38 4.73 11.35 -16.66
CA LYS A 38 5.38 12.61 -16.25
C LYS A 38 4.73 13.29 -15.05
N TYR A 39 3.55 12.85 -14.62
CA TYR A 39 2.74 13.51 -13.61
C TYR A 39 2.57 12.64 -12.37
N ASP A 40 2.23 13.26 -11.24
CA ASP A 40 1.87 12.54 -10.04
C ASP A 40 0.33 12.40 -9.98
N ASN A 41 -0.15 11.19 -9.70
CA ASN A 41 -1.56 10.87 -9.56
C ASN A 41 -1.87 10.61 -8.07
N ALA A 42 -2.83 11.36 -7.53
CA ALA A 42 -3.27 11.23 -6.15
C ALA A 42 -4.34 10.15 -5.95
N LEU A 43 -4.88 9.56 -7.03
CA LEU A 43 -5.87 8.49 -6.92
C LEU A 43 -5.18 7.15 -6.60
N PRO A 44 -5.51 6.52 -5.47
CA PRO A 44 -4.94 5.26 -5.05
C PRO A 44 -5.68 4.11 -5.75
N ASN A 45 -5.33 3.82 -7.00
CA ASN A 45 -5.81 2.60 -7.66
C ASN A 45 -5.03 1.37 -7.16
N SER A 46 -5.58 0.17 -7.36
CA SER A 46 -5.00 -1.09 -6.87
C SER A 46 -3.58 -1.28 -7.39
N GLU A 47 -3.35 -1.14 -8.69
CA GLU A 47 -2.03 -1.24 -9.30
C GLU A 47 -1.03 -0.29 -8.64
N SER A 48 -1.35 0.99 -8.48
CA SER A 48 -0.44 1.99 -7.92
C SER A 48 -0.05 1.67 -6.47
N VAL A 49 -1.01 1.24 -5.66
CA VAL A 49 -0.78 0.89 -4.25
C VAL A 49 0.03 -0.40 -4.13
N PHE A 50 -0.47 -1.49 -4.71
CA PHE A 50 0.12 -2.81 -4.53
C PHE A 50 1.42 -2.97 -5.31
N ASN A 51 1.57 -2.37 -6.49
CA ASN A 51 2.85 -2.35 -7.20
C ASN A 51 3.89 -1.50 -6.44
N SER A 52 3.49 -0.39 -5.81
CA SER A 52 4.42 0.38 -4.96
C SER A 52 4.93 -0.44 -3.77
N LEU A 53 4.08 -1.29 -3.19
CA LEU A 53 4.46 -2.18 -2.09
C LEU A 53 5.33 -3.33 -2.58
N LEU A 54 4.91 -4.00 -3.67
CA LEU A 54 5.62 -5.13 -4.27
C LEU A 54 7.05 -4.76 -4.66
N ASN A 55 7.24 -3.62 -5.34
CA ASN A 55 8.58 -3.14 -5.70
C ASN A 55 9.48 -2.91 -4.48
N ARG A 56 8.93 -2.43 -3.36
CA ARG A 56 9.71 -2.23 -2.12
C ARG A 56 9.97 -3.54 -1.41
N TRP A 57 9.00 -4.45 -1.43
CA TRP A 57 9.15 -5.79 -0.90
C TRP A 57 10.33 -6.49 -1.59
N HIS A 58 10.27 -6.66 -2.92
CA HIS A 58 11.36 -7.30 -3.68
C HIS A 58 12.71 -6.62 -3.46
N LYS A 59 12.75 -5.29 -3.35
CA LYS A 59 13.99 -4.55 -3.13
C LYS A 59 14.65 -4.83 -1.77
N TYR A 60 13.88 -5.08 -0.72
CA TYR A 60 14.40 -5.08 0.66
C TYR A 60 14.22 -6.40 1.42
N SER A 61 13.28 -7.27 1.01
CA SER A 61 12.96 -8.51 1.73
C SER A 61 13.89 -9.67 1.40
N GLY A 62 14.40 -9.73 0.16
CA GLY A 62 15.07 -10.93 -0.37
C GLY A 62 14.13 -12.12 -0.61
N ILE A 63 12.82 -11.92 -0.48
CA ILE A 63 11.77 -12.93 -0.69
C ILE A 63 11.02 -12.58 -1.97
N GLU A 64 11.11 -13.45 -2.98
CA GLU A 64 10.43 -13.28 -4.25
C GLU A 64 8.96 -13.64 -4.16
N PHE A 65 8.10 -12.71 -4.56
CA PHE A 65 6.67 -12.95 -4.77
C PHE A 65 6.37 -13.16 -6.26
N SER A 66 5.34 -13.96 -6.53
CA SER A 66 4.80 -14.13 -7.88
C SER A 66 4.21 -12.83 -8.42
N GLU A 67 4.10 -12.73 -9.74
CA GLU A 67 3.39 -11.62 -10.37
C GLU A 67 1.93 -11.61 -9.88
N ILE A 68 1.51 -10.45 -9.35
CA ILE A 68 0.16 -10.23 -8.86
C ILE A 68 -0.63 -9.56 -9.98
N ASP A 69 -1.71 -10.20 -10.41
CA ASP A 69 -2.68 -9.59 -11.31
C ASP A 69 -3.51 -8.56 -10.53
N PHE A 70 -3.13 -7.29 -10.64
CA PHE A 70 -3.81 -6.19 -9.95
C PHE A 70 -5.24 -5.95 -10.46
N GLU A 71 -5.62 -6.48 -11.62
CA GLU A 71 -7.01 -6.45 -12.09
C GLU A 71 -7.94 -7.28 -11.22
N THR A 72 -7.41 -8.20 -10.39
CA THR A 72 -8.22 -8.97 -9.44
C THR A 72 -8.54 -8.20 -8.14
N ILE A 73 -7.94 -7.03 -7.95
CA ILE A 73 -8.06 -6.22 -6.73
C ILE A 73 -8.83 -4.95 -7.07
N PHE A 74 -10.03 -4.78 -6.50
CA PHE A 74 -10.88 -3.63 -6.79
C PHE A 74 -11.17 -2.80 -5.54
N PRO A 75 -11.21 -1.47 -5.64
CA PRO A 75 -11.66 -0.63 -4.54
C PRO A 75 -13.15 -0.89 -4.25
N SER A 76 -13.47 -1.28 -3.02
CA SER A 76 -14.82 -1.57 -2.56
C SER A 76 -15.42 -0.48 -1.67
N TYR A 77 -14.56 0.38 -1.09
CA TYR A 77 -14.96 1.53 -0.28
C TYR A 77 -13.87 2.59 -0.37
N PHE A 78 -14.26 3.87 -0.37
CA PHE A 78 -13.33 4.98 -0.27
C PHE A 78 -13.97 6.13 0.50
N ASN A 79 -13.23 6.64 1.48
CA ASN A 79 -13.49 7.91 2.15
C ASN A 79 -12.15 8.65 2.19
N ILE A 80 -11.81 9.23 1.04
CA ILE A 80 -10.53 9.89 0.79
C ILE A 80 -10.77 11.34 0.41
N ASN A 81 -9.82 12.20 0.78
CA ASN A 81 -9.80 13.60 0.40
C ASN A 81 -8.42 13.97 -0.12
N THR A 82 -8.36 14.96 -1.00
CA THR A 82 -7.09 15.51 -1.46
C THR A 82 -6.50 16.40 -0.37
N ALA A 83 -5.20 16.27 -0.14
CA ALA A 83 -4.43 17.12 0.76
C ALA A 83 -3.20 17.66 0.03
N ILE A 84 -2.84 18.90 0.35
CA ILE A 84 -1.70 19.59 -0.25
C ILE A 84 -0.67 19.85 0.84
N VAL A 85 0.54 19.36 0.63
CA VAL A 85 1.71 19.73 1.44
C VAL A 85 2.59 20.63 0.60
N ALA A 86 2.73 21.87 1.03
CA ALA A 86 3.62 22.84 0.41
C ALA A 86 4.94 22.89 1.18
N ASP A 87 6.04 22.81 0.43
CA ASP A 87 7.36 23.25 0.89
C ASP A 87 7.76 24.48 0.05
N SER A 88 8.75 25.22 0.53
CA SER A 88 9.38 26.38 -0.09
C SER A 88 9.65 26.26 -1.60
N ARG A 89 9.86 25.03 -2.12
CA ARG A 89 10.21 24.77 -3.53
C ARG A 89 9.09 24.14 -4.35
N SER A 90 8.10 23.50 -3.74
CA SER A 90 7.07 22.76 -4.49
C SER A 90 5.82 22.47 -3.67
N LYS A 91 4.69 22.31 -4.36
CA LYS A 91 3.47 21.73 -3.79
C LYS A 91 3.42 20.25 -4.13
N PHE A 92 3.12 19.43 -3.13
CA PHE A 92 2.83 18.01 -3.30
C PHE A 92 1.34 17.81 -3.03
N ILE A 93 0.64 17.24 -4.02
CA ILE A 93 -0.79 16.97 -3.95
C ILE A 93 -0.94 15.45 -3.86
N GLY A 94 -1.61 14.97 -2.83
CA GLY A 94 -1.86 13.55 -2.61
C GLY A 94 -3.20 13.31 -1.94
N CYS A 95 -3.58 12.04 -1.77
CA CYS A 95 -4.78 11.66 -1.03
C CYS A 95 -4.46 11.28 0.42
N VAL A 96 -5.40 11.56 1.31
CA VAL A 96 -5.45 11.05 2.70
C VAL A 96 -6.82 10.44 2.96
N GLY A 97 -6.93 9.58 3.97
CA GLY A 97 -8.19 8.94 4.36
C GLY A 97 -8.15 7.42 4.22
N GLU A 98 -9.32 6.82 4.04
CA GLU A 98 -9.47 5.37 4.07
C GLU A 98 -9.90 4.83 2.71
N ILE A 99 -9.33 3.69 2.32
CA ILE A 99 -9.76 2.92 1.17
C ILE A 99 -9.77 1.43 1.51
N SER A 100 -10.80 0.72 1.08
CA SER A 100 -10.84 -0.73 1.14
C SER A 100 -10.77 -1.30 -0.27
N TYR A 101 -10.00 -2.36 -0.41
CA TYR A 101 -9.92 -3.18 -1.60
C TYR A 101 -10.53 -4.55 -1.31
N ARG A 102 -11.15 -5.12 -2.33
CA ARG A 102 -11.63 -6.48 -2.32
C ARG A 102 -10.96 -7.26 -3.44
N ILE A 103 -10.49 -8.45 -3.08
CA ILE A 103 -9.90 -9.43 -3.98
C ILE A 103 -11.02 -10.26 -4.57
N PHE A 104 -11.10 -10.32 -5.89
CA PHE A 104 -12.10 -11.06 -6.64
C PHE A 104 -11.48 -12.24 -7.41
N GLY A 105 -12.34 -13.20 -7.77
CA GLY A 105 -11.93 -14.40 -8.47
C GLY A 105 -11.49 -15.55 -7.56
N LYS A 106 -11.19 -16.70 -8.17
CA LYS A 106 -10.60 -17.86 -7.49
C LYS A 106 -9.08 -17.78 -7.62
N LEU A 107 -8.46 -16.99 -6.75
CA LEU A 107 -7.01 -16.91 -6.68
C LEU A 107 -6.44 -18.06 -5.84
N ASP A 108 -5.20 -18.44 -6.16
CA ASP A 108 -4.42 -19.34 -5.32
C ASP A 108 -4.26 -18.71 -3.92
N PRO A 109 -4.46 -19.46 -2.82
CA PRO A 109 -4.23 -18.99 -1.46
C PRO A 109 -2.85 -18.32 -1.26
N ILE A 110 -1.82 -18.75 -2.00
CA ILE A 110 -0.48 -18.15 -1.97
C ILE A 110 -0.51 -16.70 -2.46
N VAL A 111 -1.26 -16.40 -3.53
CA VAL A 111 -1.40 -15.04 -4.07
C VAL A 111 -2.17 -14.16 -3.09
N ILE A 112 -3.24 -14.69 -2.49
CA ILE A 112 -3.99 -13.98 -1.44
C ILE A 112 -3.06 -13.66 -0.26
N LYS A 113 -2.24 -14.62 0.15
CA LYS A 113 -1.25 -14.45 1.21
C LYS A 113 -0.26 -13.34 0.89
N GLN A 114 0.33 -13.34 -0.31
CA GLN A 114 1.24 -12.27 -0.76
C GLN A 114 0.59 -10.89 -0.74
N ILE A 115 -0.64 -10.75 -1.24
CA ILE A 115 -1.36 -9.45 -1.22
C ILE A 115 -1.60 -8.99 0.23
N ASN A 116 -1.97 -9.91 1.13
CA ASN A 116 -2.11 -9.61 2.55
C ASN A 116 -0.79 -9.19 3.19
N THR A 117 0.31 -9.89 2.88
CA THR A 117 1.65 -9.52 3.35
C THR A 117 2.03 -8.11 2.89
N LEU A 118 1.77 -7.75 1.64
CA LEU A 118 2.02 -6.39 1.14
C LEU A 118 1.21 -5.34 1.89
N ALA A 119 -0.06 -5.63 2.20
CA ALA A 119 -0.91 -4.73 2.97
C ALA A 119 -0.38 -4.51 4.40
N ASP A 120 0.11 -5.57 5.06
CA ASP A 120 0.69 -5.49 6.40
C ASP A 120 2.06 -4.78 6.37
N PHE A 121 2.83 -4.97 5.29
CA PHE A 121 4.12 -4.34 5.04
C PHE A 121 4.03 -2.81 4.84
N ALA A 122 2.84 -2.32 4.48
CA ALA A 122 2.59 -0.90 4.24
C ALA A 122 2.97 -0.02 5.45
N LEU A 123 2.79 -0.54 6.68
CA LEU A 123 3.17 0.15 7.93
C LEU A 123 4.65 0.55 7.97
N TYR A 124 5.53 -0.29 7.41
CA TYR A 124 6.98 -0.13 7.50
C TYR A 124 7.57 0.63 6.32
N SER A 125 7.04 0.38 5.12
CA SER A 125 7.60 0.91 3.88
C SER A 125 6.97 2.20 3.40
N GLY A 126 5.76 2.50 3.87
CA GLY A 126 4.88 3.49 3.25
C GLY A 126 4.51 3.11 1.80
N ILE A 127 3.87 4.03 1.08
CA ILE A 127 3.52 3.86 -0.35
C ILE A 127 3.76 5.14 -1.16
N GLY A 128 3.93 4.99 -2.48
CA GLY A 128 3.99 6.13 -3.39
C GLY A 128 5.26 6.96 -3.29
N ARG A 129 5.15 8.26 -3.56
CA ARG A 129 6.28 9.18 -3.69
C ARG A 129 6.65 9.86 -2.38
N LYS A 130 7.93 10.27 -2.28
CA LYS A 130 8.46 11.12 -1.19
C LYS A 130 8.28 10.53 0.22
N THR A 131 8.33 9.21 0.36
CA THR A 131 8.23 8.55 1.68
C THR A 131 9.34 8.95 2.64
N THR A 132 10.53 9.22 2.13
CA THR A 132 11.67 9.76 2.90
C THR A 132 11.45 11.20 3.42
N MET A 133 10.39 11.88 2.97
CA MET A 133 10.01 13.23 3.39
C MET A 133 8.71 13.24 4.22
N GLY A 134 8.30 12.09 4.76
CA GLY A 134 7.09 11.96 5.60
C GLY A 134 5.77 11.80 4.83
N MET A 135 5.80 11.71 3.50
CA MET A 135 4.61 11.41 2.70
C MET A 135 4.36 9.91 2.66
N GLY A 136 3.15 9.50 2.24
CA GLY A 136 2.88 8.08 1.99
C GLY A 136 2.84 7.19 3.23
N MET A 137 2.61 7.74 4.42
CA MET A 137 2.39 6.94 5.64
C MET A 137 1.06 6.23 5.53
N VAL A 138 1.09 4.90 5.58
CA VAL A 138 -0.07 4.04 5.43
C VAL A 138 -0.01 2.89 6.41
N ARG A 139 -1.16 2.45 6.89
CA ARG A 139 -1.28 1.19 7.64
C ARG A 139 -2.54 0.47 7.25
N ARG A 140 -2.55 -0.84 7.46
CA ARG A 140 -3.76 -1.65 7.44
C ARG A 140 -4.62 -1.36 8.68
N ILE A 141 -5.94 -1.41 8.50
CA ILE A 141 -6.94 -1.24 9.57
C ILE A 141 -7.97 -2.36 9.56
#